data_AF-A0A7S0EFT2-F1
#
_entry.id   AF-A0A7S0EFT2-F1
#
_cell.length_a   1.000
_cell.length_b   1.000
_cell.length_c   1.000
_cell.angle_alpha   90.00
_cell.angle_beta   90.00
_cell.angle_gamma   90.00
#
_symmetry.space_group_name_H-M   'P 1'
#
loop_
_entity.id
_entity.type
_entity.pdbx_description
1 polymer ?
#
loop_
_entity_poly.entity_id
_entity_poly.type
_entity_poly.pdbx_seq_one_letter_code
_entity_poly.pdbx_strand_id
1 'polypeptide(L)'
;GRLDQLIYIPLPDYESRLSIFRANLRKSPLADDVDLEQLANRTDGFSGADITEVCQRSCKLAIRYEIDKQLAAEAEAEKKGLPEPEQSLGGLLDMKIFNEAMSTARKSVSKAELAKYLGFKTDLTGGAGPNTQAEKDAIASLTPAAPAAAAAAAEPEGADDDALYD
;
A
#
# COMPACT_ATOMS: atom_id res chain seq x y z
N GLY A 1 8.93 -24.44 23.65
CA GLY A 1 9.45 -23.07 23.75
C GLY A 1 8.27 -22.11 23.80
N ARG A 2 8.39 -21.00 24.54
CA ARG A 2 7.40 -19.92 24.57
C ARG A 2 7.98 -18.68 23.90
N LEU A 3 7.13 -17.73 23.53
CA LEU A 3 7.57 -16.42 23.04
C LEU A 3 7.98 -15.56 24.23
N ASP A 4 9.23 -15.09 24.23
CA ASP A 4 9.81 -14.34 25.35
C ASP A 4 9.52 -12.83 25.26
N GLN A 5 9.26 -12.32 24.06
CA GLN A 5 9.01 -10.89 23.81
C GLN A 5 7.88 -10.69 22.80
N LEU A 6 7.11 -9.63 23.01
CA LEU A 6 6.09 -9.16 22.08
C LEU A 6 6.45 -7.75 21.62
N ILE A 7 6.60 -7.57 20.30
CA ILE A 7 7.04 -6.32 19.69
C ILE A 7 5.93 -5.83 18.76
N TYR A 8 5.50 -4.58 18.93
CA TYR A 8 4.56 -3.92 18.02
C TYR A 8 5.31 -3.26 16.86
N ILE A 9 4.85 -3.51 15.63
CA ILE A 9 5.37 -2.91 14.40
C ILE A 9 4.27 -1.99 13.84
N PRO A 10 4.46 -0.65 13.86
CA PRO A 10 3.47 0.28 13.34
C PRO A 10 3.44 0.30 11.81
N LEU A 11 2.41 0.94 11.25
CA LEU A 11 2.43 1.37 9.84
C LEU A 11 3.59 2.36 9.60
N PRO A 12 4.15 2.39 8.37
CA PRO A 12 5.29 3.25 8.07
C PRO A 12 4.91 4.73 8.14
N ASP A 13 5.76 5.49 8.83
CA ASP A 13 5.74 6.95 8.80
C ASP A 13 6.24 7.49 7.44
N TYR A 14 6.20 8.80 7.25
CA TYR A 14 6.59 9.44 5.99
C TYR A 14 8.01 9.02 5.54
N GLU A 15 9.00 9.09 6.44
CA GLU A 15 10.39 8.73 6.13
C GLU A 15 10.53 7.25 5.78
N SER A 16 9.81 6.37 6.50
CA SER A 16 9.77 4.95 6.19
C SER A 16 9.13 4.69 4.82
N ARG A 17 8.04 5.38 4.47
CA ARG A 17 7.41 5.25 3.15
C ARG A 17 8.34 5.71 2.03
N LEU A 18 9.03 6.84 2.21
CA LEU A 18 10.03 7.33 1.27
C LEU A 18 11.17 6.32 1.09
N SER A 19 11.66 5.75 2.19
CA SER A 19 12.66 4.67 2.17
C SER A 19 12.16 3.42 1.44
N ILE A 20 10.90 3.02 1.64
CA ILE A 20 10.28 1.89 0.94
C ILE A 20 10.20 2.16 -0.56
N PHE A 21 9.80 3.36 -0.99
CA PHE A 21 9.81 3.74 -2.41
C PHE A 21 11.23 3.67 -3.00
N ARG A 22 12.21 4.27 -2.32
CA ARG A 22 13.62 4.22 -2.74
C ARG A 22 14.14 2.79 -2.84
N ALA A 23 13.81 1.93 -1.88
CA ALA A 23 14.23 0.54 -1.87
C ALA A 23 13.62 -0.27 -3.02
N ASN A 24 12.32 -0.10 -3.28
CA ASN A 24 11.60 -0.78 -4.36
C ASN A 24 12.06 -0.32 -5.74
N LEU A 25 12.36 0.98 -5.90
CA LEU A 25 12.70 1.58 -7.20
C LEU A 25 14.21 1.72 -7.44
N ARG A 26 15.06 1.23 -6.52
CA ARG A 26 16.52 1.38 -6.58
C ARG A 26 17.17 0.91 -7.90
N LYS A 27 16.57 -0.07 -8.55
CA LYS A 27 17.08 -0.66 -9.81
C LYS A 27 16.16 -0.37 -11.00
N SER A 28 15.16 0.49 -10.82
CA SER A 28 14.18 0.82 -11.84
C SER A 28 14.59 2.09 -12.58
N PRO A 29 14.40 2.15 -13.91
CA PRO A 29 14.67 3.35 -14.69
C PRO A 29 13.57 4.38 -14.41
N LEU A 30 13.87 5.41 -13.63
CA LEU A 30 12.94 6.51 -13.30
C LEU A 30 13.17 7.70 -14.23
N ALA A 31 12.09 8.33 -14.68
CA ALA A 31 12.16 9.61 -15.37
C ALA A 31 12.43 10.76 -14.38
N ASP A 32 12.96 11.87 -14.89
CA ASP A 32 13.34 13.05 -14.11
C ASP A 32 12.14 13.75 -13.44
N ASP A 33 10.91 13.47 -13.91
CA ASP A 33 9.67 14.03 -13.37
C ASP A 33 9.13 13.27 -12.15
N VAL A 34 9.75 12.14 -11.77
CA VAL A 34 9.30 11.32 -10.65
C VAL A 34 9.77 11.89 -9.32
N ASP A 35 8.82 12.42 -8.56
CA ASP A 35 9.03 12.88 -7.19
C ASP A 35 8.58 11.82 -6.16
N LEU A 36 9.56 11.13 -5.56
CA LEU A 36 9.31 10.13 -4.51
C LEU A 36 8.79 10.73 -3.20
N GLU A 37 9.12 11.99 -2.89
CA GLU A 37 8.63 12.70 -1.71
C GLU A 37 7.14 13.01 -1.86
N GLN A 38 6.72 13.42 -3.07
CA GLN A 38 5.32 13.59 -3.39
C GLN A 38 4.54 12.27 -3.28
N LEU A 39 5.12 11.14 -3.72
CA LEU A 39 4.50 9.81 -3.58
C LEU A 39 4.37 9.39 -2.11
N ALA A 40 5.41 9.61 -1.29
CA ALA A 40 5.39 9.33 0.14
C ALA A 40 4.34 10.16 0.89
N ASN A 41 4.11 11.41 0.48
CA ASN A 41 3.06 12.27 1.03
C ASN A 41 1.64 11.78 0.70
N ARG A 42 1.43 11.25 -0.51
CA ARG A 42 0.11 10.76 -0.98
C ARG A 42 -0.27 9.37 -0.48
N THR A 43 0.67 8.65 0.12
CA THR A 43 0.50 7.26 0.57
C THR A 43 0.32 7.14 2.09
N ASP A 44 -0.22 8.17 2.74
CA ASP A 44 -0.45 8.10 4.18
C ASP A 44 -1.41 6.96 4.56
N GLY A 45 -1.03 6.17 5.57
CA GLY A 45 -1.75 4.97 6.00
C GLY A 45 -1.63 3.75 5.06
N PHE A 46 -0.74 3.79 4.08
CA PHE A 46 -0.40 2.61 3.28
C PHE A 46 0.53 1.69 4.09
N SER A 47 0.34 0.37 3.95
CA SER A 47 1.32 -0.60 4.44
C SER A 47 2.54 -0.67 3.50
N GLY A 48 3.62 -1.30 3.95
CA GLY A 48 4.77 -1.56 3.08
C GLY A 48 4.43 -2.44 1.86
N ALA A 49 3.43 -3.33 2.00
CA ALA A 49 2.92 -4.14 0.90
C ALA A 49 2.15 -3.28 -0.11
N ASP A 50 1.32 -2.34 0.34
CA ASP A 50 0.56 -1.45 -0.53
C ASP A 50 1.48 -0.60 -1.41
N ILE A 51 2.55 -0.04 -0.82
CA ILE A 51 3.55 0.76 -1.55
C ILE A 51 4.30 -0.10 -2.57
N THR A 52 4.66 -1.32 -2.18
CA THR A 52 5.32 -2.28 -3.08
C THR A 52 4.42 -2.64 -4.26
N GLU A 53 3.13 -2.85 -4.02
CA GLU A 53 2.15 -3.12 -5.07
C GLU A 53 2.01 -1.94 -6.05
N VAL A 54 2.00 -0.70 -5.55
CA VAL A 54 2.02 0.50 -6.40
C VAL A 54 3.25 0.51 -7.32
N CYS A 55 4.43 0.19 -6.79
CA CYS A 55 5.66 0.14 -7.59
C CYS A 55 5.57 -0.96 -8.65
N GLN A 56 5.15 -2.18 -8.28
CA GLN A 56 5.03 -3.30 -9.22
C GLN A 56 4.00 -3.02 -10.32
N ARG A 57 2.87 -2.42 -9.96
CA ARG A 57 1.83 -2.04 -10.93
C ARG A 57 2.34 -0.98 -11.89
N SER A 58 3.07 0.02 -11.39
CA SER A 58 3.70 1.06 -12.20
C SER A 58 4.66 0.43 -13.22
N CYS A 59 5.53 -0.50 -12.79
CA CYS A 59 6.43 -1.20 -13.71
C CYS A 59 5.66 -1.98 -14.80
N LYS A 60 4.58 -2.68 -14.44
CA LYS A 60 3.75 -3.42 -15.41
C LYS A 60 3.08 -2.49 -16.42
N LEU A 61 2.61 -1.32 -15.99
CA LEU A 61 2.03 -0.31 -16.87
C LEU A 61 3.08 0.28 -17.81
N ALA A 62 4.28 0.59 -17.30
CA ALA A 62 5.39 1.07 -18.12
C ALA A 62 5.73 0.10 -19.26
N ILE A 63 5.83 -1.20 -18.94
CA ILE A 63 6.09 -2.25 -19.93
C ILE A 63 4.97 -2.30 -20.99
N ARG A 64 3.70 -2.21 -20.58
CA ARG A 64 2.57 -2.21 -21.52
C ARG A 64 2.64 -1.02 -22.49
N TYR A 65 2.90 0.18 -21.99
CA TYR A 65 3.02 1.35 -22.85
C TYR A 65 4.18 1.27 -23.83
N GLU A 66 5.33 0.71 -23.42
CA GLU A 66 6.45 0.56 -24.33
C GLU A 66 6.13 -0.45 -25.44
N ILE A 67 5.47 -1.58 -25.11
CA ILE A 67 5.01 -2.55 -26.09
C ILE A 67 4.00 -1.91 -27.06
N ASP A 68 2.99 -1.21 -26.55
CA ASP A 68 1.98 -0.55 -27.38
C ASP A 68 2.59 0.50 -28.32
N LYS A 69 3.60 1.24 -27.83
CA LYS A 69 4.34 2.22 -28.61
C LYS A 69 5.18 1.58 -29.72
N GLN A 70 5.86 0.46 -29.42
CA GLN A 70 6.62 -0.30 -30.42
C GLN A 70 5.70 -0.81 -31.53
N LEU A 71 4.58 -1.43 -31.18
CA LEU A 71 3.59 -1.91 -32.15
C LEU A 71 3.03 -0.79 -33.04
N ALA A 72 2.74 0.37 -32.44
CA ALA A 72 2.27 1.53 -33.19
C ALA A 72 3.34 2.07 -34.16
N ALA A 73 4.60 2.12 -33.72
CA ALA A 73 5.73 2.56 -34.54
C ALA A 73 6.00 1.61 -35.72
N GLU A 74 5.94 0.30 -35.49
CA GLU A 74 6.06 -0.73 -36.52
C GLU A 74 4.94 -0.60 -37.57
N ALA A 75 3.69 -0.47 -37.14
CA ALA A 75 2.54 -0.29 -38.04
C ALA A 75 2.64 1.01 -38.87
N GLU A 76 3.23 2.08 -38.31
CA GLU A 76 3.52 3.29 -39.06
C GLU A 76 4.68 3.14 -40.04
N ALA A 77 5.74 2.42 -39.66
CA ALA A 77 6.89 2.16 -40.51
C ALA A 77 6.47 1.33 -41.73
N GLU A 78 5.65 0.29 -41.54
CA GLU A 78 5.11 -0.54 -42.61
C GLU A 78 4.30 0.30 -43.61
N LYS A 79 3.38 1.16 -43.12
CA LYS A 79 2.58 2.06 -43.97
C LYS A 79 3.43 3.03 -44.79
N LYS A 80 4.58 3.44 -44.25
CA LYS A 80 5.50 4.40 -44.87
C LYS A 80 6.63 3.73 -45.67
N GLY A 81 6.71 2.39 -45.67
CA GLY A 81 7.79 1.62 -46.30
C GLY A 81 9.17 1.90 -45.69
N LEU A 82 9.22 2.33 -44.42
CA LEU A 82 10.44 2.58 -43.67
C LEU A 82 10.95 1.27 -43.05
N PRO A 83 12.28 1.13 -42.82
CA PRO A 83 12.82 0.01 -42.08
C PRO A 83 12.25 -0.04 -40.65
N GLU A 84 12.16 -1.24 -40.09
CA GLU A 84 11.60 -1.43 -38.75
C GLU A 84 12.35 -0.62 -37.69
N PRO A 85 11.62 0.02 -36.75
CA PRO A 85 12.22 0.82 -35.71
C PRO A 85 13.09 -0.05 -34.79
N GLU A 86 14.21 0.51 -34.33
CA GLU A 86 15.06 -0.17 -33.37
C GLU A 86 14.30 -0.40 -32.05
N GLN A 87 14.25 -1.66 -31.59
CA GLN A 87 13.56 -2.04 -30.36
C GLN A 87 14.29 -1.46 -29.15
N SER A 88 13.76 -0.37 -28.60
CA SER A 88 14.26 0.20 -27.34
C SER A 88 13.45 -0.33 -26.16
N LEU A 89 14.08 -1.10 -25.29
CA LEU A 89 13.47 -1.60 -24.05
C LEU A 89 13.66 -0.62 -22.87
N GLY A 90 13.75 0.68 -23.15
CA GLY A 90 14.20 1.72 -22.23
C GLY A 90 13.10 2.60 -21.63
N GLY A 91 11.85 2.15 -21.61
CA GLY A 91 10.72 2.92 -21.08
C GLY A 91 10.98 3.36 -19.62
N LEU A 92 11.12 4.67 -19.41
CA LEU A 92 11.26 5.25 -18.08
C LEU A 92 9.91 5.20 -17.35
N LEU A 93 9.94 4.88 -16.06
CA LEU A 93 8.81 5.11 -15.16
C LEU A 93 8.63 6.61 -14.99
N ASP A 94 7.57 7.16 -15.57
CA ASP A 94 7.20 8.57 -15.45
C ASP A 94 6.15 8.80 -14.34
N MET A 95 5.92 10.06 -13.98
CA MET A 95 4.96 10.37 -12.93
C MET A 95 3.51 10.07 -13.34
N LYS A 96 3.21 10.01 -14.65
CA LYS A 96 1.88 9.65 -15.16
C LYS A 96 1.53 8.20 -14.85
N ILE A 97 2.47 7.28 -15.07
CA ILE A 97 2.33 5.86 -14.73
C ILE A 97 2.06 5.68 -13.24
N PHE A 98 2.78 6.39 -12.38
CA PHE A 98 2.53 6.35 -10.93
C PHE A 98 1.15 6.89 -10.57
N ASN A 99 0.71 7.98 -11.20
CA ASN A 99 -0.63 8.53 -10.99
C ASN A 99 -1.73 7.53 -11.40
N GLU A 100 -1.55 6.83 -12.51
CA GLU A 100 -2.48 5.80 -12.95
C GLU A 100 -2.49 4.61 -11.98
N ALA A 101 -1.32 4.11 -11.59
CA ALA A 101 -1.22 3.02 -10.61
C ALA A 101 -1.89 3.38 -9.28
N MET A 102 -1.65 4.60 -8.79
CA MET A 102 -2.21 5.13 -7.55
C MET A 102 -3.72 5.31 -7.59
N SER A 103 -4.32 5.58 -8.76
CA SER A 103 -5.78 5.76 -8.86
C SER A 103 -6.56 4.49 -8.50
N THR A 104 -5.95 3.34 -8.69
CA THR A 104 -6.51 2.01 -8.36
C THR A 104 -5.99 1.43 -7.05
N ALA A 105 -5.02 2.09 -6.40
CA ALA A 105 -4.40 1.60 -5.19
C ALA A 105 -5.35 1.78 -3.98
N ARG A 106 -5.52 0.73 -3.18
CA ARG A 106 -6.33 0.72 -1.97
C ARG A 106 -5.46 0.38 -0.76
N LYS A 107 -5.69 1.07 0.36
CA LYS A 107 -5.09 0.73 1.65
C LYS A 107 -5.57 -0.66 2.09
N SER A 108 -4.64 -1.57 2.35
CA SER A 108 -4.98 -2.91 2.86
C SER A 108 -5.44 -2.86 4.31
N VAL A 109 -4.88 -1.96 5.11
CA VAL A 109 -5.22 -1.82 6.53
C VAL A 109 -6.30 -0.75 6.72
N SER A 110 -7.40 -1.14 7.37
CA SER A 110 -8.51 -0.23 7.66
C SER A 110 -8.25 0.61 8.93
N LYS A 111 -8.92 1.76 9.05
CA LYS A 111 -8.84 2.59 10.28
C LYS A 111 -9.33 1.86 11.53
N ALA A 112 -10.36 1.02 11.39
CA ALA A 112 -10.90 0.24 12.51
C ALA A 112 -9.88 -0.80 13.00
N GLU A 113 -9.20 -1.46 12.07
CA GLU A 113 -8.15 -2.42 12.38
C GLU A 113 -6.95 -1.73 13.04
N LEU A 114 -6.54 -0.56 12.53
CA LEU A 114 -5.49 0.25 13.14
C LEU A 114 -5.84 0.66 14.58
N ALA A 115 -7.08 1.08 14.83
CA ALA A 115 -7.56 1.44 16.17
C ALA A 115 -7.50 0.23 17.13
N LYS A 116 -7.86 -0.97 16.67
CA LYS A 116 -7.74 -2.20 17.46
C LYS A 116 -6.29 -2.49 17.84
N TYR A 117 -5.36 -2.36 16.90
CA TYR A 117 -3.93 -2.58 17.19
C TYR A 117 -3.35 -1.53 18.15
N LEU A 118 -3.78 -0.27 18.04
CA LEU A 118 -3.37 0.79 18.98
C LEU A 118 -3.94 0.57 20.39
N GLY A 119 -5.18 0.08 20.50
CA GLY A 119 -5.76 -0.35 21.78
C GLY A 119 -4.91 -1.45 22.41
N PHE A 120 -4.61 -2.50 21.64
CA PHE A 120 -3.77 -3.61 22.10
C PHE A 120 -2.36 -3.17 22.52
N LYS A 121 -1.73 -2.23 21.79
CA LYS A 121 -0.44 -1.61 22.17
C LYS A 121 -0.52 -0.92 23.54
N THR A 122 -1.62 -0.23 23.81
CA THR A 122 -1.82 0.52 25.07
C THR A 122 -2.01 -0.45 26.24
N ASP A 123 -2.81 -1.50 26.04
CA ASP A 123 -3.02 -2.54 27.05
C ASP A 123 -1.71 -3.30 27.37
N LEU A 124 -0.91 -3.57 26.33
CA LEU A 124 0.39 -4.24 26.45
C LEU A 124 1.45 -3.46 27.21
N THR A 125 1.40 -2.13 27.15
CA THR A 125 2.36 -1.25 27.83
C THR A 125 1.96 -0.96 29.28
N GLY A 126 0.86 -1.53 29.77
CA GLY A 126 0.60 -1.70 31.20
C GLY A 126 0.11 -0.46 31.93
N GLY A 127 -0.97 0.19 31.46
CA GLY A 127 -1.66 1.24 32.22
C GLY A 127 -0.94 2.60 32.27
N ALA A 128 0.20 2.75 31.58
CA ALA A 128 0.72 4.07 31.23
C ALA A 128 -0.16 4.61 30.08
N GLY A 129 -1.13 5.46 30.42
CA GLY A 129 -1.92 6.19 29.43
C GLY A 129 -1.02 6.95 28.45
N PRO A 130 -1.52 7.32 27.26
CA PRO A 130 -0.71 7.86 26.17
C PRO A 130 0.20 8.99 26.66
N ASN A 131 1.51 8.74 26.60
CA ASN A 131 2.54 9.61 27.15
C ASN A 131 2.75 10.88 26.30
N THR A 132 2.22 10.92 25.09
CA THR A 132 2.38 12.04 24.16
C THR A 132 1.04 12.52 23.60
N GLN A 133 0.90 13.83 23.42
CA GLN A 133 -0.29 14.44 22.83
C GLN A 133 -0.53 13.94 21.40
N ALA A 134 0.54 13.67 20.65
CA ALA A 134 0.47 13.10 19.31
C ALA A 134 -0.18 11.70 19.26
N GLU A 135 0.09 10.83 20.24
CA GLU A 135 -0.57 9.52 20.32
C GLU A 135 -2.06 9.64 20.69
N LYS A 136 -2.43 10.62 21.55
CA LYS A 136 -3.84 10.91 21.86
C LYS A 136 -4.60 11.38 20.63
N ASP A 137 -4.01 12.29 19.87
CA ASP A 137 -4.62 12.87 18.67
C ASP A 137 -4.74 11.84 17.53
N ALA A 138 -3.77 10.92 17.41
CA ALA A 138 -3.84 9.80 16.47
C ALA A 138 -4.96 8.81 16.82
N ILE A 139 -5.11 8.44 18.09
CA ILE A 139 -6.19 7.53 18.54
C ILE A 139 -7.57 8.20 18.38
N ALA A 140 -7.69 9.48 18.74
CA ALA A 140 -8.94 10.24 18.63
C ALA A 140 -9.38 10.48 17.16
N SER A 141 -8.42 10.66 16.24
CA SER A 141 -8.73 10.85 14.81
C SER A 141 -9.06 9.56 14.06
N LEU A 142 -8.73 8.40 14.66
CA LEU A 142 -8.97 7.07 14.09
C LEU A 142 -10.18 6.36 14.69
N THR A 143 -10.70 6.85 15.82
CA THR A 143 -11.92 6.33 16.43
C THR A 143 -13.15 6.93 15.73
N PRO A 144 -14.08 6.12 15.18
CA PRO A 144 -15.33 6.66 14.66
C PRO A 144 -16.15 7.26 15.81
N ALA A 145 -16.80 8.40 15.55
CA ALA A 145 -17.74 9.01 16.48
C ALA A 145 -18.79 7.96 16.86
N ALA A 146 -18.86 7.64 18.16
CA ALA A 146 -19.74 6.61 18.69
C ALA A 146 -21.18 6.83 18.20
N PRO A 147 -21.83 5.85 17.54
CA PRO A 147 -23.28 5.89 17.43
C PRO A 147 -23.84 5.64 18.83
N ALA A 148 -24.59 6.62 19.32
CA ALA A 148 -25.38 6.48 20.53
C ALA A 148 -26.37 5.30 20.38
N ALA A 149 -26.34 4.41 21.36
CA ALA A 149 -27.40 3.47 21.74
C ALA A 149 -28.00 2.56 20.65
N ALA A 150 -27.61 1.29 20.67
CA ALA A 150 -28.53 0.17 20.46
C ALA A 150 -28.00 -1.07 21.18
N ALA A 151 -28.65 -1.42 22.29
CA ALA A 151 -28.54 -2.72 22.93
C ALA A 151 -29.27 -3.76 22.07
N ALA A 152 -28.64 -4.91 21.81
CA ALA A 152 -29.32 -6.20 21.67
C ALA A 152 -28.28 -7.33 21.57
N ALA A 153 -28.54 -8.37 22.34
CA ALA A 153 -27.76 -9.59 22.51
C ALA A 153 -27.68 -10.46 21.24
N ALA A 154 -26.61 -11.26 21.14
CA ALA A 154 -26.64 -12.63 20.63
C ALA A 154 -25.29 -13.32 20.91
N GLU A 155 -25.27 -14.22 21.88
CA GLU A 155 -24.34 -15.34 21.94
C GLU A 155 -24.54 -16.25 20.71
N PRO A 156 -23.51 -16.79 20.07
CA PRO A 156 -23.67 -18.01 19.30
C PRO A 156 -23.32 -19.20 20.20
N GLU A 157 -24.38 -19.91 20.60
CA GLU A 157 -24.30 -21.28 21.11
C GLU A 157 -23.63 -22.21 20.09
N GLY A 158 -23.02 -23.27 20.61
CA GLY A 158 -22.39 -24.33 19.84
C GLY A 158 -23.33 -24.96 18.83
N ALA A 159 -22.78 -25.21 17.64
CA ALA A 159 -23.29 -26.19 16.71
C ALA A 159 -22.19 -27.23 16.54
N ASP A 160 -22.48 -28.43 17.03
CA ASP A 160 -21.79 -29.66 16.69
C ASP A 160 -21.76 -29.83 15.16
N ASP A 161 -20.59 -30.10 14.60
CA ASP A 161 -20.47 -30.72 13.26
C ASP A 161 -19.19 -31.55 13.21
N ASP A 162 -19.19 -32.62 14.02
CA ASP A 162 -18.36 -33.81 13.83
C ASP A 162 -18.87 -34.56 12.58
N ALA A 163 -18.37 -34.21 11.38
CA ALA A 163 -18.48 -35.04 10.17
C ALA A 163 -17.58 -34.55 9.02
N LEU A 164 -16.25 -34.66 9.15
CA LEU A 164 -15.37 -34.56 7.96
C LEU A 164 -14.09 -35.40 8.06
N TYR A 165 -14.20 -36.62 8.60
CA TYR A 165 -13.24 -37.69 8.36
C TYR A 165 -13.96 -39.04 8.42
N ASP A 166 -14.44 -39.48 7.25
CA ASP A 166 -14.60 -40.89 6.85
C ASP A 166 -14.32 -40.99 5.34
#